data_AF-A0A7W0TGR4-F1
#
_entry.id   AF-A0A7W0TGR4-F1
#
_cell.length_a   1.000
_cell.length_b   1.000
_cell.length_c   1.000
_cell.angle_alpha   90.00
_cell.angle_beta   90.00
_cell.angle_gamma   90.00
#
_symmetry.space_group_name_H-M   'P 1'
#
loop_
_entity.id
_entity.type
_entity.pdbx_description
1 polymer ?
#
loop_
_entity_poly.entity_id
_entity_poly.type
_entity_poly.pdbx_seq_one_letter_code
_entity_poly.pdbx_strand_id
1 'polypeptide(L)'
;MPRTALELTVDGHNIASSTWEERAGAYTTVIATAIPELALRLHSTYVGAEHSDSIAVHLELGAGERGLVVRRYPHGELPVVHARHRCLLEHATHLQQLVADHTGAHVAIEVAAEPRADEASGTDEAL
;
A
#
# COMPACT_ATOMS: atom_id res chain seq x y z
N MET A 1 13.58 2.34 -6.21
CA MET A 1 12.15 2.27 -5.92
C MET A 1 11.80 3.41 -4.97
N PRO A 2 10.77 4.21 -5.25
CA PRO A 2 10.30 5.19 -4.29
C PRO A 2 9.81 4.46 -3.04
N ARG A 3 10.20 4.96 -1.86
CA ARG A 3 9.75 4.45 -0.57
C ARG A 3 8.56 5.29 -0.16
N THR A 4 7.40 4.65 -0.06
CA THR A 4 6.20 5.30 0.46
C THR A 4 6.14 5.05 1.96
N ALA A 5 5.92 6.10 2.75
CA ALA A 5 5.84 5.96 4.21
C ALA A 5 4.43 5.53 4.59
N LEU A 6 4.27 4.25 4.96
CA LEU A 6 3.15 3.77 5.77
C LEU A 6 3.63 3.72 7.23
N GLU A 7 3.11 4.60 8.07
CA GLU A 7 3.45 4.58 9.50
C GLU A 7 2.49 3.65 10.22
N LEU A 8 3.02 2.56 10.77
CA LEU A 8 2.25 1.52 11.43
C LEU A 8 2.32 1.70 12.95
N THR A 9 1.15 1.72 13.59
CA THR A 9 1.01 1.76 15.04
C THR A 9 0.17 0.58 15.52
N VAL A 10 0.65 -0.13 16.53
CA VAL A 10 -0.03 -1.27 17.18
C VAL A 10 -0.18 -0.98 18.67
N ASP A 11 -1.42 -0.92 19.17
CA ASP A 11 -1.75 -0.49 20.55
C ASP A 11 -1.00 0.79 20.98
N GLY A 12 -0.92 1.76 20.07
CA GLY A 12 -0.23 3.04 20.31
C GLY A 12 1.29 3.02 20.15
N HIS A 13 1.91 1.87 19.86
CA HIS A 13 3.35 1.74 19.65
C HIS A 13 3.68 1.74 18.16
N ASN A 14 4.61 2.59 17.73
CA ASN A 14 5.10 2.57 16.36
C ASN A 14 5.89 1.28 16.11
N ILE A 15 5.56 0.59 15.02
CA ILE A 15 6.21 -0.64 14.60
C ILE A 15 6.93 -0.37 13.28
N ALA A 16 8.20 -0.78 13.18
CA ALA A 16 8.98 -0.56 11.98
C ALA A 16 8.38 -1.32 10.79
N SER A 17 8.09 -0.58 9.72
CA SER A 17 7.63 -1.12 8.44
C SER A 17 8.46 -0.58 7.28
N SER A 18 8.45 -1.28 6.16
CA SER A 18 9.02 -0.81 4.91
C SER A 18 8.09 -1.13 3.77
N THR A 19 7.68 -0.09 3.03
CA THR A 19 6.77 -0.20 1.90
C THR A 19 7.47 0.18 0.61
N TRP A 20 7.30 -0.65 -0.41
CA TRP A 20 7.79 -0.42 -1.76
C TRP A 20 6.62 -0.41 -2.74
N GLU A 21 6.66 0.53 -3.67
CA GLU A 21 5.69 0.61 -4.75
C GLU A 21 6.41 0.57 -6.11
N GLU A 22 5.89 -0.25 -7.02
CA GLU A 22 6.38 -0.40 -8.38
C GLU A 22 5.23 -0.42 -9.40
N ARG A 23 5.49 0.14 -10.58
CA ARG A 23 4.60 0.04 -11.74
C ARG A 23 5.13 -1.05 -12.68
N ALA A 24 4.33 -2.09 -12.90
CA ALA A 24 4.65 -3.21 -13.78
C ALA A 24 3.94 -3.08 -15.13
N GLY A 25 4.25 -2.02 -15.87
CA GLY A 25 3.57 -1.65 -17.12
C GLY A 25 2.42 -0.65 -16.93
N ALA A 26 1.65 -0.38 -17.99
CA ALA A 26 0.65 0.69 -17.99
C ALA A 26 -0.57 0.43 -17.08
N TYR A 27 -0.88 -0.84 -16.83
CA TYR A 27 -2.13 -1.29 -16.22
C TYR A 27 -1.94 -2.05 -14.91
N THR A 28 -0.71 -2.08 -14.39
CA THR A 28 -0.36 -2.89 -13.22
C THR A 28 0.45 -2.10 -12.20
N THR A 29 0.03 -2.14 -10.94
CA THR A 29 0.77 -1.59 -9.81
C THR A 29 1.00 -2.70 -8.78
N VAL A 30 2.20 -2.76 -8.22
CA VAL A 30 2.58 -3.69 -7.16
C VAL A 30 3.00 -2.88 -5.94
N ILE A 31 2.44 -3.22 -4.78
CA ILE A 31 2.78 -2.63 -3.48
C ILE A 31 3.18 -3.77 -2.55
N ALA A 32 4.33 -3.65 -1.91
CA ALA A 32 4.79 -4.63 -0.93
C ALA A 32 5.14 -3.93 0.38
N THR A 33 4.65 -4.46 1.50
CA THR A 33 5.03 -4.01 2.84
C THR A 33 5.63 -5.16 3.64
N ALA A 34 6.76 -4.91 4.30
CA ALA A 34 7.38 -5.83 5.24
C ALA A 34 7.37 -5.24 6.66
N ILE A 35 7.03 -6.07 7.65
CA ILE A 35 7.03 -5.75 9.07
C ILE A 35 7.91 -6.79 9.79
N PRO A 36 9.23 -6.55 9.88
CA PRO A 36 10.17 -7.55 10.39
C PRO A 36 9.87 -7.99 11.82
N GLU A 37 9.44 -7.07 12.69
CA GLU A 37 9.14 -7.34 14.10
C GLU A 37 8.01 -8.35 14.30
N LEU A 38 7.08 -8.43 13.34
CA LEU A 38 5.95 -9.38 13.36
C LEU A 38 6.18 -10.58 12.43
N ALA A 39 7.33 -10.65 11.75
CA ALA A 39 7.59 -11.61 10.68
C ALA A 39 6.48 -11.66 9.59
N LEU A 40 5.85 -10.51 9.32
CA LEU A 40 4.78 -10.37 8.33
C LEU A 40 5.28 -9.67 7.06
N ARG A 41 4.73 -10.09 5.92
CA ARG A 41 4.81 -9.36 4.66
C ARG A 41 3.47 -9.41 3.94
N LEU A 42 3.14 -8.31 3.27
CA LEU A 42 1.99 -8.24 2.38
C LEU A 42 2.47 -7.81 1.00
N HIS A 43 2.10 -8.57 -0.03
CA HIS A 43 2.27 -8.20 -1.42
C HIS A 43 0.90 -7.97 -2.03
N SER A 44 0.70 -6.85 -2.72
CA SER A 44 -0.55 -6.51 -3.38
C SER A 44 -0.28 -6.17 -4.84
N THR A 45 -0.98 -6.85 -5.73
CA THR A 45 -0.91 -6.61 -7.17
C THR A 45 -2.27 -6.14 -7.65
N TYR A 46 -2.28 -4.97 -8.27
CA TYR A 46 -3.46 -4.35 -8.84
C TYR A 46 -3.34 -4.35 -10.35
N VAL A 47 -4.36 -4.85 -11.03
CA VAL A 47 -4.46 -4.85 -12.49
C VAL A 47 -5.75 -4.16 -12.88
N GLY A 48 -5.68 -3.16 -13.75
CA GLY A 48 -6.84 -2.45 -14.25
C GLY A 48 -6.55 -1.72 -15.55
N ALA A 49 -7.46 -1.82 -16.51
CA ALA A 49 -7.40 -1.09 -17.77
C ALA A 49 -8.47 0.01 -17.80
N GLU A 50 -8.35 0.94 -18.76
CA GLU A 50 -9.39 1.91 -19.02
C GLU A 50 -10.71 1.21 -19.35
N HIS A 51 -11.81 1.71 -18.79
CA HIS A 51 -13.17 1.18 -19.00
C HIS A 51 -13.40 -0.29 -18.59
N SER A 52 -12.52 -0.89 -17.78
CA SER A 52 -12.72 -2.22 -17.21
C SER A 52 -12.79 -2.19 -15.69
N ASP A 53 -13.31 -3.28 -15.12
CA ASP A 53 -13.11 -3.61 -13.71
C ASP A 53 -11.62 -3.77 -13.42
N SER A 54 -11.26 -3.56 -12.16
CA SER A 54 -9.91 -3.82 -11.65
C SER A 54 -9.89 -5.06 -10.77
N ILE A 55 -8.75 -5.74 -10.73
CA ILE A 55 -8.50 -6.91 -9.89
C ILE A 55 -7.36 -6.56 -8.94
N ALA A 56 -7.57 -6.81 -7.65
CA ALA A 56 -6.53 -6.77 -6.64
C ALA A 56 -6.26 -8.19 -6.15
N VAL A 57 -4.97 -8.53 -6.01
CA VAL A 57 -4.53 -9.80 -5.43
C VAL A 57 -3.59 -9.47 -4.28
N HIS A 58 -3.92 -9.97 -3.10
CA HIS A 58 -3.13 -9.82 -1.89
C HIS A 58 -2.56 -11.17 -1.48
N LEU A 59 -1.24 -11.25 -1.42
CA LEU A 59 -0.50 -12.37 -0.86
C LEU A 59 0.01 -11.97 0.51
N GLU A 60 -0.58 -12.56 1.53
CA GLU A 60 -0.20 -12.41 2.93
C GLU A 60 0.82 -13.50 3.26
N LEU A 61 1.95 -13.12 3.85
CA LEU A 61 3.03 -14.01 4.23
C LEU A 61 3.36 -13.81 5.71
N GLY A 62 3.29 -14.88 6.50
CA GLY A 62 3.70 -14.92 7.90
C GLY A 62 4.68 -16.06 8.19
N ALA A 63 5.04 -16.24 9.46
CA ALA A 63 5.91 -17.31 9.92
C ALA A 63 5.23 -18.69 9.81
N GLY A 64 5.18 -19.24 8.59
CA GLY A 64 4.60 -20.56 8.28
C GLY A 64 3.21 -20.52 7.66
N GLU A 65 2.57 -19.35 7.61
CA GLU A 65 1.22 -19.16 7.08
C GLU A 65 1.25 -18.34 5.79
N ARG A 66 0.35 -18.66 4.86
CA ARG A 66 0.13 -17.91 3.61
C ARG A 66 -1.35 -17.72 3.35
N GLY A 67 -1.76 -16.48 3.12
CA GLY A 67 -3.10 -16.09 2.71
C GLY A 67 -3.09 -15.59 1.28
N LEU A 68 -4.17 -15.86 0.54
CA LEU A 68 -4.39 -15.27 -0.78
C LEU A 68 -5.81 -14.71 -0.83
N VAL A 69 -5.91 -13.40 -1.01
CA VAL A 69 -7.19 -12.70 -1.16
C VAL A 69 -7.25 -12.10 -2.56
N VAL A 70 -8.32 -12.40 -3.30
CA VAL A 70 -8.57 -11.83 -4.62
C VAL A 70 -9.84 -11.00 -4.55
N ARG A 71 -9.75 -9.74 -4.95
CA ARG A 71 -10.87 -8.81 -5.00
C ARG A 71 -11.05 -8.27 -6.40
N ARG A 72 -12.31 -8.04 -6.76
CA ARG A 72 -12.70 -7.38 -8.00
C ARG A 72 -13.40 -6.09 -7.65
N TYR A 73 -12.97 -5.01 -8.28
CA TYR A 73 -13.53 -3.67 -8.10
C TYR A 73 -14.21 -3.25 -9.41
N PRO A 74 -15.48 -2.84 -9.37
CA PRO A 74 -16.15 -2.20 -10.49
C PRO A 74 -15.31 -1.06 -11.08
N HIS A 75 -15.49 -0.83 -12.39
CA HIS A 75 -14.84 0.28 -13.08
C HIS A 75 -14.98 1.61 -12.32
N GLY A 76 -13.85 2.31 -12.10
CA GLY A 76 -13.80 3.62 -11.46
C GLY A 76 -13.69 3.61 -9.92
N GLU A 77 -13.94 2.48 -9.25
CA GLU A 77 -13.75 2.39 -7.80
C GLU A 77 -12.26 2.36 -7.43
N LEU A 78 -11.49 1.55 -8.14
CA LEU A 78 -10.04 1.43 -7.98
C LEU A 78 -9.33 1.67 -9.32
N PRO A 79 -9.21 2.94 -9.79
CA PRO A 79 -8.62 3.24 -11.09
C PRO A 79 -7.09 3.13 -11.04
N VAL A 80 -6.59 1.91 -11.25
CA VAL A 80 -5.15 1.54 -11.16
C VAL A 80 -4.25 2.45 -12.00
N VAL A 81 -4.72 2.88 -13.18
CA VAL A 81 -3.95 3.71 -14.13
C VAL A 81 -3.74 5.13 -13.62
N HIS A 82 -4.76 5.73 -12.98
CA HIS A 82 -4.83 7.17 -12.73
C HIS A 82 -4.87 7.57 -11.25
N ALA A 83 -5.12 6.65 -10.31
CA ALA A 83 -5.17 6.95 -8.88
C ALA A 83 -4.39 5.94 -8.03
N ARG A 84 -3.06 5.97 -8.13
CA ARG A 84 -2.14 5.12 -7.35
C ARG A 84 -2.38 5.19 -5.85
N HIS A 85 -2.70 6.40 -5.37
CA HIS A 85 -3.04 6.62 -3.97
C HIS A 85 -4.22 5.75 -3.49
N ARG A 86 -5.20 5.44 -4.34
CA ARG A 86 -6.30 4.54 -3.96
C ARG A 86 -5.83 3.08 -3.81
N CYS A 87 -4.92 2.61 -4.67
CA CYS A 87 -4.30 1.30 -4.49
C CYS A 87 -3.50 1.25 -3.18
N LEU A 88 -2.80 2.33 -2.84
CA LEU A 88 -2.07 2.44 -1.58
C LEU A 88 -2.99 2.43 -0.34
N LEU A 89 -4.10 3.15 -0.37
CA LEU A 89 -5.10 3.13 0.70
C LEU A 89 -5.74 1.75 0.86
N GLU A 90 -6.03 1.08 -0.24
CA GLU A 90 -6.57 -0.28 -0.23
C GLU A 90 -5.54 -1.27 0.33
N HIS A 91 -4.27 -1.15 -0.08
CA HIS A 91 -3.15 -1.92 0.49
C HIS A 91 -3.01 -1.68 2.00
N ALA A 92 -3.06 -0.41 2.45
CA ALA A 92 -2.98 -0.05 3.85
C ALA A 92 -4.15 -0.61 4.67
N THR A 93 -5.36 -0.60 4.11
CA THR A 93 -6.55 -1.21 4.75
C THR A 93 -6.36 -2.71 4.93
N HIS A 94 -5.85 -3.39 3.91
CA HIS A 94 -5.63 -4.82 3.99
C HIS A 94 -4.45 -5.18 4.92
N LEU A 95 -3.39 -4.37 4.94
CA LEU A 95 -2.29 -4.49 5.90
C LEU A 95 -2.77 -4.30 7.34
N GLN A 96 -3.66 -3.32 7.58
CA GLN A 96 -4.24 -3.07 8.89
C GLN A 96 -4.97 -4.32 9.40
N GLN A 97 -5.81 -4.92 8.54
CA GLN A 97 -6.55 -6.13 8.88
C GLN A 97 -5.60 -7.30 9.15
N LEU A 98 -4.60 -7.53 8.29
CA LEU A 98 -3.61 -8.59 8.48
C LEU A 98 -2.89 -8.48 9.82
N VAL A 99 -2.44 -7.27 10.18
CA VAL A 99 -1.74 -7.05 11.46
C VAL A 99 -2.69 -7.20 12.64
N ALA A 100 -3.93 -6.72 12.53
CA ALA A 100 -4.94 -6.85 13.58
C ALA A 100 -5.30 -8.33 13.83
N ASP A 101 -5.48 -9.11 12.77
CA ASP A 101 -5.77 -10.55 12.85
C ASP A 101 -4.59 -11.33 13.45
N HIS A 102 -3.35 -10.95 13.11
CA HIS A 102 -2.15 -11.60 13.63
C HIS A 102 -1.88 -11.29 15.10
N THR A 103 -2.11 -10.04 15.53
CA THR A 103 -1.72 -9.55 16.86
C THR A 103 -2.88 -9.56 17.87
N GLY A 104 -4.12 -9.53 17.40
CA GLY A 104 -5.30 -9.29 18.23
C GLY A 104 -5.38 -7.86 18.79
N ALA A 105 -4.55 -6.94 18.31
CA ALA A 105 -4.38 -5.58 18.83
C ALA A 105 -5.11 -4.54 17.98
N HIS A 106 -5.24 -3.32 18.52
CA HIS A 106 -5.72 -2.18 17.75
C HIS A 106 -4.60 -1.67 16.83
N VAL A 107 -4.87 -1.63 15.52
CA VAL A 107 -3.89 -1.22 14.51
C VAL A 107 -4.32 0.08 13.84
N ALA A 108 -3.40 1.03 13.71
CA ALA A 108 -3.56 2.23 12.90
C ALA A 108 -2.44 2.29 11.85
N ILE A 109 -2.79 2.66 10.61
CA ILE A 109 -1.82 2.94 9.55
C ILE A 109 -2.08 4.35 9.02
N GLU A 110 -1.06 5.18 9.08
CA GLU A 110 -1.06 6.49 8.46
C GLU A 110 -0.36 6.39 7.10
N VAL A 111 -1.04 6.88 6.07
CA VAL A 111 -0.50 6.96 4.71
C VAL A 111 0.04 8.37 4.51
N ALA A 112 1.37 8.51 4.42
CA ALA A 112 1.96 9.81 4.15
C ALA A 112 1.41 10.38 2.84
N ALA A 113 1.02 11.66 2.86
CA ALA A 113 0.65 12.37 1.65
C ALA A 113 1.85 12.38 0.69
N GLU A 114 1.62 12.11 -0.59
CA GLU A 114 2.66 12.40 -1.59
C GLU A 114 3.01 13.89 -1.49
N PRO A 115 4.30 14.27 -1.50
CA PRO A 115 4.66 15.67 -1.64
C PRO A 115 4.04 16.17 -2.93
N ARG A 116 3.23 17.24 -2.82
CA ARG A 116 2.63 17.91 -3.96
C ARG A 116 3.78 18.37 -4.87
N ALA A 117 3.72 18.06 -6.16
CA ALA A 117 4.74 18.44 -7.13
C ALA A 117 5.05 19.97 -7.16
N ASP A 118 4.14 20.80 -6.61
CA ASP A 118 4.30 22.25 -6.48
C ASP A 118 5.24 22.69 -5.33
N GLU A 119 5.60 21.82 -4.38
CA GLU A 119 6.45 22.19 -3.23
C GLU A 119 7.95 21.91 -3.48
N ALA A 120 8.29 21.25 -4.59
CA ALA A 120 9.68 20.97 -4.99
C ALA A 120 10.34 22.10 -5.83
N SER A 121 9.65 23.21 -6.06
CA SER A 121 10.17 24.37 -6.82
C SER A 121 10.37 25.61 -5.93
N GLY A 122 10.83 25.38 -4.70
CA GLY A 122 11.03 26.41 -3.67
C GLY A 122 12.49 26.70 -3.35
N THR A 123 13.42 26.52 -4.27
CA THR A 123 14.77 27.10 -4.18
C THR A 123 15.31 27.31 -5.58
N ASP A 124 15.27 28.54 -6.07
CA ASP A 124 16.46 29.34 -6.42
C ASP A 124 16.02 30.52 -7.31
N GLU A 125 15.98 31.72 -6.74
CA GLU A 125 16.38 32.98 -7.39
C GLU A 125 15.94 34.17 -6.50
N ALA A 126 16.89 34.68 -5.72
CA ALA A 126 16.91 36.08 -5.33
C ALA A 126 18.37 36.50 -5.12
N LEU A 127 18.95 36.96 -6.24
CA LEU A 127 19.94 38.04 -6.42
C LEU A 127 20.88 38.39 -5.26
#